data_AF-A0A1M6VGC3-F1
#
_entry.id   AF-A0A1M6VGC3-F1
#
_cell.length_a   1.000
_cell.length_b   1.000
_cell.length_c   1.000
_cell.angle_alpha   90.00
_cell.angle_beta   90.00
_cell.angle_gamma   90.00
#
_symmetry.space_group_name_H-M   'P 1'
#
loop_
_entity.id
_entity.type
_entity.pdbx_description
1 polymer ?
#
loop_
_entity_poly.entity_id
_entity_poly.type
_entity_poly.pdbx_seq_one_letter_code
_entity_poly.pdbx_strand_id
1 'polypeptide(L)'
;MQTEKLEQRILSPYACCSSNSKGRLRPEEPCPVRTVFQRDRDRIIHSKAFRRLKLKTQVFIIPEGDHYRTRLTHTLEVAQIARTCAKVLGLNEDLTEAIALGHDLGHTPFGHAGEQVLNRVYPPGFKHNEQSLRVVDFLEGLNGLNLTHEVRNGILNHTGDNKSATLEGQIVKKADRIAYINHDIDDALRAGILSQSDLPEECLAVLGQRHSQRINTMVLDLLQSSQGKAEISMSQPVQEAMERLRTFMFEHVYIGSEAKKEEDKARHVVEKLYYFYCKNPSYLPAYTMKNVEQEGIERVVVDYIAGMTDRYAVAQYKSLFIPSGFPLG
;
A
#
# COMPACT_ATOMS: atom_id res chain seq x y z
N MET A 1 -5.89 -8.98 29.73
CA MET A 1 -4.45 -9.31 29.63
C MET A 1 -3.62 -8.24 30.34
N GLN A 2 -2.37 -8.49 30.77
CA GLN A 2 -1.53 -7.43 31.39
C GLN A 2 -1.23 -6.29 30.42
N THR A 3 -0.95 -6.60 29.15
CA THR A 3 -0.69 -5.62 28.09
C THR A 3 -1.85 -4.66 27.88
N GLU A 4 -3.10 -5.17 27.81
CA GLU A 4 -4.30 -4.33 27.67
C GLU A 4 -4.51 -3.39 28.86
N LYS A 5 -4.20 -3.85 30.08
CA LYS A 5 -4.25 -3.00 31.28
C LYS A 5 -3.17 -1.90 31.24
N LEU A 6 -2.02 -2.18 30.63
CA LEU A 6 -0.98 -1.18 30.45
C LEU A 6 -1.41 -0.15 29.40
N GLU A 7 -1.95 -0.59 28.26
CA GLU A 7 -2.50 0.29 27.22
C GLU A 7 -3.48 1.32 27.82
N GLN A 8 -4.44 0.87 28.62
CA GLN A 8 -5.43 1.76 29.28
C GLN A 8 -4.82 2.81 30.21
N ARG A 9 -3.60 2.58 30.73
CA ARG A 9 -2.92 3.48 31.66
C ARG A 9 -1.97 4.46 30.99
N ILE A 10 -1.36 4.06 29.88
CA ILE A 10 -0.27 4.82 29.26
C ILE A 10 -0.66 5.49 27.95
N LEU A 11 -1.67 4.96 27.25
CA LEU A 11 -2.10 5.53 25.99
C LEU A 11 -2.92 6.80 26.21
N SER A 12 -2.87 7.69 25.22
CA SER A 12 -3.72 8.86 25.10
C SER A 12 -5.20 8.47 25.21
N PRO A 13 -6.05 9.32 25.81
CA PRO A 13 -7.51 9.10 25.82
C PRO A 13 -8.14 8.96 24.43
N TYR A 14 -7.44 9.45 23.39
CA TYR A 14 -7.88 9.34 22.00
C TYR A 14 -7.36 8.09 21.28
N ALA A 15 -6.49 7.30 21.92
CA ALA A 15 -5.94 6.08 21.35
C ALA A 15 -6.95 4.94 21.32
N CYS A 16 -6.83 4.07 20.32
CA CYS A 16 -7.63 2.86 20.27
C CYS A 16 -6.98 1.76 21.13
N CYS A 17 -7.54 1.50 22.31
CA CYS A 17 -7.09 0.38 23.15
C CYS A 17 -7.56 -0.96 22.56
N SER A 18 -6.69 -1.98 22.61
CA SER A 18 -6.98 -3.34 22.16
C SER A 18 -8.23 -3.93 22.86
N SER A 19 -8.43 -3.59 24.14
CA SER A 19 -9.60 -4.02 24.92
C SER A 19 -10.93 -3.46 24.43
N ASN A 20 -10.89 -2.37 23.65
CA ASN A 20 -12.07 -1.65 23.17
C ASN A 20 -12.32 -1.91 21.67
N SER A 21 -11.60 -2.86 21.06
CA SER A 21 -11.81 -3.24 19.67
C SER A 21 -13.26 -3.70 19.45
N LYS A 22 -13.84 -3.33 18.31
CA LYS A 22 -15.13 -3.83 17.83
C LYS A 22 -15.07 -5.31 17.43
N GLY A 23 -13.91 -5.93 17.51
CA GLY A 23 -13.70 -7.34 17.28
C GLY A 23 -13.54 -7.69 15.80
N ARG A 24 -13.77 -8.97 15.51
CA ARG A 24 -13.55 -9.61 14.20
C ARG A 24 -14.90 -9.98 13.60
N LEU A 25 -14.96 -10.13 12.28
CA LEU A 25 -16.17 -10.59 11.59
C LEU A 25 -16.58 -11.99 12.03
N ARG A 26 -15.60 -12.88 12.22
CA ARG A 26 -15.81 -14.23 12.75
C ARG A 26 -15.29 -14.28 14.18
N PRO A 27 -16.12 -14.65 15.16
CA PRO A 27 -15.67 -14.83 16.54
C PRO A 27 -14.51 -15.83 16.62
N GLU A 28 -13.57 -15.54 17.51
CA GLU A 28 -12.41 -16.37 17.75
C GLU A 28 -11.97 -16.20 19.20
N GLU A 29 -11.49 -17.29 19.79
CA GLU A 29 -10.96 -17.25 21.16
C GLU A 29 -9.81 -16.24 21.29
N PRO A 30 -9.83 -15.40 22.35
CA PRO A 30 -8.73 -14.50 22.65
C PRO A 30 -7.41 -15.25 22.82
N CYS A 31 -6.31 -14.65 22.38
CA CYS A 31 -4.99 -15.22 22.64
C CYS A 31 -4.61 -14.91 24.09
N PRO A 32 -4.02 -15.84 24.86
CA PRO A 32 -3.64 -15.58 26.25
C PRO A 32 -2.49 -14.56 26.39
N VAL A 33 -1.70 -14.34 25.33
CA VAL A 33 -0.45 -13.56 25.39
C VAL A 33 -0.44 -12.33 24.48
N ARG A 34 -1.05 -12.42 23.29
CA ARG A 34 -1.01 -11.34 22.29
C ARG A 34 -2.32 -10.57 22.23
N THR A 35 -2.23 -9.25 22.17
CA THR A 35 -3.40 -8.39 21.95
C THR A 35 -4.02 -8.63 20.57
N VAL A 36 -5.25 -8.15 20.37
CA VAL A 36 -5.96 -8.35 19.09
C VAL A 36 -5.21 -7.73 17.90
N PHE A 37 -4.56 -6.58 18.10
CA PHE A 37 -3.79 -5.90 17.03
C PHE A 37 -2.43 -6.54 16.77
N GLN A 38 -1.76 -7.08 17.79
CA GLN A 38 -0.55 -7.89 17.60
C GLN A 38 -0.84 -9.12 16.75
N ARG A 39 -1.96 -9.79 17.00
CA ARG A 39 -2.39 -10.94 16.17
C ARG A 39 -2.65 -10.54 14.72
N ASP A 40 -3.21 -9.35 14.50
CA ASP A 40 -3.49 -8.86 13.15
C ASP A 40 -2.21 -8.57 12.39
N ARG A 41 -1.26 -7.86 13.03
CA ARG A 41 0.08 -7.65 12.49
C ARG A 41 0.74 -8.97 12.09
N ASP A 42 0.75 -9.94 13.01
CA ASP A 42 1.41 -11.23 12.77
C ASP A 42 0.76 -11.97 11.58
N ARG A 43 -0.57 -11.92 11.46
CA ARG A 43 -1.30 -12.53 10.32
C ARG A 43 -0.92 -11.88 8.99
N ILE A 44 -0.84 -10.54 8.96
CA ILE A 44 -0.46 -9.80 7.76
C ILE A 44 0.95 -10.19 7.32
N ILE A 45 1.93 -10.17 8.25
CA ILE A 45 3.34 -10.49 7.96
C ILE A 45 3.50 -11.88 7.34
N HIS A 46 2.74 -12.88 7.81
CA HIS A 46 2.85 -14.27 7.33
C HIS A 46 2.04 -14.55 6.05
N SER A 47 1.21 -13.60 5.59
CA SER A 47 0.39 -13.75 4.39
C SER A 47 1.24 -13.92 3.11
N LYS A 48 0.65 -14.52 2.07
CA LYS A 48 1.33 -14.61 0.76
C LYS A 48 1.38 -13.23 0.10
N ALA A 49 0.33 -12.44 0.22
CA ALA A 49 0.24 -11.07 -0.28
C ALA A 49 1.38 -10.18 0.25
N PHE A 50 1.65 -10.21 1.55
CA PHE A 50 2.76 -9.43 2.14
C PHE A 50 4.12 -9.87 1.58
N ARG A 51 4.35 -11.19 1.46
CA ARG A 51 5.58 -11.72 0.85
C ARG A 51 5.76 -11.30 -0.62
N ARG A 52 4.67 -11.15 -1.37
CA ARG A 52 4.70 -10.71 -2.78
C ARG A 52 5.11 -9.26 -2.92
N LEU A 53 4.94 -8.41 -1.90
CA LEU A 53 5.38 -7.00 -1.95
C LEU A 53 6.88 -6.86 -2.23
N LYS A 54 7.69 -7.86 -1.86
CA LYS A 54 9.13 -7.92 -2.19
C LYS A 54 9.39 -7.94 -3.71
N LEU A 55 8.44 -8.45 -4.49
CA LEU A 55 8.59 -8.66 -5.93
C LEU A 55 7.64 -7.78 -6.74
N LYS A 56 7.14 -6.70 -6.13
CA LYS A 56 6.37 -5.64 -6.77
C LYS A 56 7.15 -4.34 -6.69
N THR A 57 7.28 -3.64 -7.80
CA THR A 57 7.86 -2.30 -7.83
C THR A 57 6.92 -1.30 -7.15
N GLN A 58 7.54 -0.32 -6.51
CA GLN A 58 6.83 0.85 -5.98
C GLN A 58 6.63 1.91 -7.07
N VAL A 59 7.61 2.08 -7.97
CA VAL A 59 7.72 3.19 -8.94
C VAL A 59 7.89 2.68 -10.40
N PHE A 60 7.70 3.59 -11.38
CA PHE A 60 7.43 3.44 -12.82
C PHE A 60 8.40 2.62 -13.68
N ILE A 61 9.66 2.53 -13.27
CA ILE A 61 10.70 1.91 -14.08
C ILE A 61 11.28 0.80 -13.23
N ILE A 62 11.37 -0.43 -13.78
CA ILE A 62 12.32 -1.41 -13.26
C ILE A 62 13.69 -0.91 -13.72
N PRO A 63 14.51 -0.23 -12.91
CA PRO A 63 15.82 0.15 -13.34
C PRO A 63 16.63 -1.15 -13.48
N GLU A 64 17.47 -1.27 -14.50
CA GLU A 64 18.46 -2.35 -14.50
C GLU A 64 19.41 -2.13 -13.31
N GLY A 65 19.41 -3.04 -12.33
CA GLY A 65 20.27 -2.97 -11.15
C GLY A 65 19.67 -3.59 -9.88
N ASP A 66 20.51 -3.77 -8.85
CA ASP A 66 20.15 -4.52 -7.62
C ASP A 66 19.59 -3.64 -6.47
N HIS A 67 19.47 -2.31 -6.66
CA HIS A 67 19.18 -1.36 -5.58
C HIS A 67 17.83 -0.61 -5.70
N TYR A 68 16.85 -1.15 -6.44
CA TYR A 68 15.55 -0.48 -6.58
C TYR A 68 14.61 -0.75 -5.39
N ARG A 69 13.81 0.25 -5.03
CA ARG A 69 12.79 0.15 -3.98
C ARG A 69 11.63 -0.74 -4.43
N THR A 70 11.16 -1.57 -3.51
CA THR A 70 10.01 -2.45 -3.69
C THR A 70 8.83 -1.93 -2.87
N ARG A 71 7.63 -2.45 -3.10
CA ARG A 71 6.50 -2.15 -2.22
C ARG A 71 6.77 -2.56 -0.77
N LEU A 72 7.53 -3.63 -0.56
CA LEU A 72 7.90 -4.07 0.78
C LEU A 72 8.76 -3.02 1.49
N THR A 73 9.74 -2.43 0.81
CA THR A 73 10.59 -1.40 1.42
C THR A 73 9.81 -0.12 1.71
N HIS A 74 8.88 0.27 0.82
CA HIS A 74 7.94 1.36 1.07
C HIS A 74 7.09 1.09 2.31
N THR A 75 6.43 -0.07 2.35
CA THR A 75 5.58 -0.48 3.48
C THR A 75 6.32 -0.49 4.82
N LEU A 76 7.58 -0.93 4.84
CA LEU A 76 8.41 -0.91 6.06
C LEU A 76 8.75 0.52 6.51
N GLU A 77 9.00 1.43 5.57
CA GLU A 77 9.26 2.84 5.89
C GLU A 77 8.00 3.56 6.40
N VAL A 78 6.86 3.33 5.75
CA VAL A 78 5.54 3.80 6.24
C VAL A 78 5.29 3.30 7.65
N ALA A 79 5.53 2.01 7.91
CA ALA A 79 5.38 1.45 9.25
C ALA A 79 6.32 2.11 10.27
N GLN A 80 7.58 2.35 9.91
CA GLN A 80 8.55 3.01 10.81
C GLN A 80 8.14 4.45 11.14
N ILE A 81 7.77 5.26 10.14
CA ILE A 81 7.30 6.64 10.34
C ILE A 81 6.03 6.63 11.18
N ALA A 82 5.04 5.83 10.79
CA ALA A 82 3.74 5.78 11.46
C ALA A 82 3.86 5.35 12.93
N ARG A 83 4.67 4.32 13.23
CA ARG A 83 4.92 3.89 14.61
C ARG A 83 5.64 4.94 15.44
N THR A 84 6.60 5.64 14.84
CA THR A 84 7.29 6.75 15.53
C THR A 84 6.27 7.83 15.93
N CYS A 85 5.39 8.20 15.01
CA CYS A 85 4.33 9.16 15.28
C CYS A 85 3.35 8.67 16.36
N ALA A 86 2.87 7.42 16.24
CA ALA A 86 1.95 6.83 17.19
C ALA A 86 2.55 6.78 18.60
N LYS A 87 3.81 6.37 18.73
CA LYS A 87 4.50 6.28 20.00
C LYS A 87 4.61 7.63 20.71
N VAL A 88 5.00 8.69 19.99
CA VAL A 88 5.15 10.02 20.57
C VAL A 88 3.80 10.62 20.97
N LEU A 89 2.75 10.38 20.18
CA LEU A 89 1.39 10.84 20.48
C LEU A 89 0.65 9.97 21.52
N GLY A 90 1.29 8.90 22.02
CA GLY A 90 0.69 7.96 22.96
C GLY A 90 -0.46 7.14 22.36
N LEU A 91 -0.43 6.85 21.06
CA LEU A 91 -1.41 6.04 20.35
C LEU A 91 -0.98 4.57 20.27
N ASN A 92 -1.86 3.69 19.80
CA ASN A 92 -1.59 2.26 19.76
C ASN A 92 -0.60 1.91 18.64
N GLU A 93 0.65 1.61 19.00
CA GLU A 93 1.71 1.23 18.04
C GLU A 93 1.36 -0.05 17.26
N ASP A 94 0.82 -1.07 17.92
CA ASP A 94 0.52 -2.37 17.27
C ASP A 94 -0.61 -2.23 16.25
N LEU A 95 -1.65 -1.43 16.55
CA LEU A 95 -2.71 -1.09 15.58
C LEU A 95 -2.14 -0.32 14.39
N THR A 96 -1.32 0.71 14.66
CA THR A 96 -0.69 1.54 13.63
C THR A 96 0.17 0.70 12.71
N GLU A 97 1.00 -0.19 13.27
CA GLU A 97 1.86 -1.11 12.54
C GLU A 97 1.05 -2.10 11.71
N ALA A 98 0.01 -2.71 12.27
CA ALA A 98 -0.86 -3.64 11.54
C ALA A 98 -1.52 -2.96 10.32
N ILE A 99 -2.03 -1.74 10.48
CA ILE A 99 -2.61 -0.96 9.37
C ILE A 99 -1.54 -0.65 8.32
N ALA A 100 -0.37 -0.15 8.74
CA ALA A 100 0.72 0.19 7.85
C ALA A 100 1.23 -1.02 7.06
N LEU A 101 1.35 -2.20 7.67
CA LEU A 101 1.78 -3.40 6.94
C LEU A 101 0.72 -3.95 5.99
N GLY A 102 -0.55 -3.62 6.23
CA GLY A 102 -1.70 -4.12 5.46
C GLY A 102 -2.18 -3.21 4.33
N HIS A 103 -1.81 -1.92 4.32
CA HIS A 103 -2.42 -0.93 3.42
C HIS A 103 -2.23 -1.25 1.93
N ASP A 104 -1.06 -1.81 1.59
CA ASP A 104 -0.58 -1.99 0.22
C ASP A 104 -0.73 -3.41 -0.35
N LEU A 105 -1.40 -4.32 0.39
CA LEU A 105 -1.51 -5.75 0.01
C LEU A 105 -2.22 -5.99 -1.32
N GLY A 106 -3.14 -5.10 -1.71
CA GLY A 106 -3.99 -5.19 -2.89
C GLY A 106 -3.43 -4.55 -4.15
N HIS A 107 -2.25 -3.94 -4.09
CA HIS A 107 -1.67 -3.33 -5.28
C HIS A 107 -1.42 -4.34 -6.38
N THR A 108 -1.69 -3.94 -7.62
CA THR A 108 -1.43 -4.73 -8.83
C THR A 108 0.06 -4.84 -9.14
N PRO A 109 0.45 -5.78 -10.02
CA PRO A 109 1.73 -5.70 -10.71
C PRO A 109 1.91 -4.35 -11.39
N PHE A 110 3.13 -3.83 -11.39
CA PHE A 110 3.48 -2.53 -11.99
C PHE A 110 2.79 -1.31 -11.35
N GLY A 111 2.32 -1.44 -10.10
CA GLY A 111 1.78 -0.33 -9.32
C GLY A 111 0.61 0.39 -9.99
N HIS A 112 0.68 1.73 -10.06
CA HIS A 112 -0.41 2.56 -10.58
C HIS A 112 -0.79 2.23 -12.03
N ALA A 113 0.17 1.81 -12.86
CA ALA A 113 -0.11 1.43 -14.25
C ALA A 113 -1.08 0.24 -14.33
N GLY A 114 -0.83 -0.80 -13.53
CA GLY A 114 -1.71 -1.97 -13.46
C GLY A 114 -3.08 -1.63 -12.85
N GLU A 115 -3.10 -0.77 -11.83
CA GLU A 115 -4.35 -0.30 -11.21
C GLU A 115 -5.23 0.48 -12.21
N GLN A 116 -4.66 1.42 -12.95
CA GLN A 116 -5.38 2.18 -13.98
C GLN A 116 -5.98 1.27 -15.06
N VAL A 117 -5.22 0.25 -15.48
CA VAL A 117 -5.70 -0.71 -16.48
C VAL A 117 -6.85 -1.52 -15.94
N LEU A 118 -6.72 -2.15 -14.76
CA LEU A 118 -7.80 -2.93 -14.18
C LEU A 118 -9.03 -2.06 -13.93
N ASN A 119 -8.87 -0.83 -13.45
CA ASN A 119 -9.99 0.09 -13.25
C ASN A 119 -10.73 0.43 -14.57
N ARG A 120 -10.01 0.44 -15.70
CA ARG A 120 -10.60 0.69 -17.03
C ARG A 120 -11.28 -0.56 -17.61
N VAL A 121 -10.63 -1.72 -17.54
CA VAL A 121 -11.09 -2.93 -18.25
C VAL A 121 -12.11 -3.75 -17.47
N TYR A 122 -12.19 -3.57 -16.15
CA TYR A 122 -13.16 -4.22 -15.28
C TYR A 122 -14.27 -3.21 -14.89
N PRO A 123 -15.49 -3.31 -15.46
CA PRO A 123 -16.52 -2.27 -15.35
C PRO A 123 -16.91 -1.83 -13.94
N PRO A 124 -16.93 -2.71 -12.90
CA PRO A 124 -17.17 -2.27 -11.52
C PRO A 124 -16.06 -1.37 -10.94
N GLY A 125 -14.92 -1.25 -11.63
CA GLY A 125 -13.77 -0.48 -11.19
C GLY A 125 -12.83 -1.27 -10.28
N PHE A 126 -11.63 -0.72 -10.12
CA PHE A 126 -10.58 -1.30 -9.29
C PHE A 126 -9.85 -0.20 -8.52
N LYS A 127 -9.68 -0.40 -7.22
CA LYS A 127 -8.83 0.43 -6.37
C LYS A 127 -8.01 -0.45 -5.46
N HIS A 128 -6.72 -0.14 -5.31
CA HIS A 128 -5.80 -0.95 -4.51
C HIS A 128 -6.24 -1.07 -3.04
N ASN A 129 -6.81 -0.03 -2.44
CA ASN A 129 -7.23 -0.03 -1.04
C ASN A 129 -8.45 -0.95 -0.80
N GLU A 130 -9.40 -0.98 -1.74
CA GLU A 130 -10.52 -1.92 -1.73
C GLU A 130 -10.04 -3.35 -1.95
N GLN A 131 -9.06 -3.53 -2.85
CA GLN A 131 -8.43 -4.83 -3.07
C GLN A 131 -7.61 -5.29 -1.85
N SER A 132 -6.92 -4.40 -1.13
CA SER A 132 -6.19 -4.73 0.11
C SER A 132 -7.15 -5.26 1.18
N LEU A 133 -8.31 -4.62 1.32
CA LEU A 133 -9.37 -5.10 2.20
C LEU A 133 -9.89 -6.48 1.76
N ARG A 134 -10.14 -6.67 0.46
CA ARG A 134 -10.56 -7.96 -0.09
C ARG A 134 -9.51 -9.07 0.11
N VAL A 135 -8.23 -8.74 0.02
CA VAL A 135 -7.13 -9.68 0.29
C VAL A 135 -7.22 -10.21 1.71
N VAL A 136 -7.36 -9.32 2.70
CA VAL A 136 -7.41 -9.71 4.11
C VAL A 136 -8.75 -10.30 4.54
N ASP A 137 -9.84 -10.02 3.83
CA ASP A 137 -11.17 -10.53 4.18
C ASP A 137 -11.53 -11.84 3.50
N PHE A 138 -10.97 -12.09 2.30
CA PHE A 138 -11.44 -13.17 1.44
C PHE A 138 -10.31 -13.99 0.81
N LEU A 139 -9.28 -13.35 0.24
CA LEU A 139 -8.32 -14.06 -0.64
C LEU A 139 -7.21 -14.80 0.09
N GLU A 140 -6.76 -14.31 1.25
CA GLU A 140 -5.70 -14.96 2.03
C GLU A 140 -6.25 -16.07 2.94
N GLY A 141 -5.48 -17.14 3.12
CA GLY A 141 -5.93 -18.29 3.89
C GLY A 141 -7.13 -19.00 3.26
N LEU A 142 -7.97 -19.64 4.07
CA LEU A 142 -9.18 -20.32 3.58
C LEU A 142 -10.38 -19.37 3.43
N ASN A 143 -10.44 -18.28 4.22
CA ASN A 143 -11.60 -17.38 4.30
C ASN A 143 -11.17 -15.93 4.67
N GLY A 144 -9.99 -15.48 4.28
CA GLY A 144 -9.35 -14.27 4.80
C GLY A 144 -8.61 -14.47 6.13
N LEU A 145 -7.89 -13.42 6.54
CA LEU A 145 -7.12 -13.33 7.77
C LEU A 145 -7.98 -13.02 9.01
N ASN A 146 -9.27 -12.72 8.84
CA ASN A 146 -10.22 -12.40 9.92
C ASN A 146 -9.71 -11.26 10.82
N LEU A 147 -9.19 -10.18 10.25
CA LEU A 147 -8.61 -9.06 11.00
C LEU A 147 -9.69 -8.31 11.80
N THR A 148 -9.25 -7.53 12.80
CA THR A 148 -10.12 -6.64 13.56
C THR A 148 -10.70 -5.54 12.67
N HIS A 149 -11.87 -5.01 13.07
CA HIS A 149 -12.53 -3.92 12.37
C HIS A 149 -11.61 -2.69 12.21
N GLU A 150 -10.83 -2.35 13.24
CA GLU A 150 -9.95 -1.18 13.24
C GLU A 150 -8.87 -1.30 12.18
N VAL A 151 -8.20 -2.46 12.09
CA VAL A 151 -7.17 -2.71 11.07
C VAL A 151 -7.77 -2.66 9.67
N ARG A 152 -8.90 -3.32 9.45
CA ARG A 152 -9.63 -3.31 8.16
C ARG A 152 -10.02 -1.90 7.73
N ASN A 153 -10.56 -1.12 8.66
CA ASN A 153 -10.94 0.28 8.41
C ASN A 153 -9.72 1.16 8.08
N GLY A 154 -8.61 0.98 8.80
CA GLY A 154 -7.36 1.67 8.51
C GLY A 154 -6.83 1.34 7.11
N ILE A 155 -6.80 0.05 6.75
CA ILE A 155 -6.38 -0.42 5.42
C ILE A 155 -7.25 0.21 4.33
N LEU A 156 -8.57 0.23 4.48
CA LEU A 156 -9.46 0.78 3.46
C LEU A 156 -9.28 2.30 3.30
N ASN A 157 -9.07 3.02 4.40
CA ASN A 157 -9.12 4.49 4.43
C ASN A 157 -7.74 5.16 4.44
N HIS A 158 -6.65 4.42 4.17
CA HIS A 158 -5.30 4.99 4.08
C HIS A 158 -5.15 5.97 2.90
N THR A 159 -5.99 5.85 1.87
CA THR A 159 -6.00 6.72 0.68
C THR A 159 -7.35 7.42 0.51
N GLY A 160 -7.51 8.21 -0.56
CA GLY A 160 -8.73 8.95 -0.90
C GLY A 160 -9.11 10.04 0.11
N ASP A 161 -10.39 10.39 0.17
CA ASP A 161 -10.93 11.46 1.05
C ASP A 161 -11.49 10.94 2.37
N ASN A 162 -11.80 9.65 2.44
CA ASN A 162 -12.34 9.05 3.65
C ASN A 162 -11.36 9.16 4.82
N LYS A 163 -11.89 9.44 6.01
CA LYS A 163 -11.13 9.49 7.25
C LYS A 163 -11.18 8.12 7.92
N SER A 164 -10.03 7.61 8.37
CA SER A 164 -10.01 6.40 9.20
C SER A 164 -10.69 6.66 10.54
N ALA A 165 -11.36 5.64 11.06
CA ALA A 165 -12.10 5.67 12.32
C ALA A 165 -11.18 5.88 13.54
N THR A 166 -9.89 5.59 13.41
CA THR A 166 -8.91 5.72 14.50
C THR A 166 -7.85 6.76 14.14
N LEU A 167 -7.20 7.34 15.15
CA LEU A 167 -6.07 8.25 14.94
C LEU A 167 -4.87 7.49 14.37
N GLU A 168 -4.68 6.25 14.77
CA GLU A 168 -3.68 5.33 14.25
C GLU A 168 -3.79 5.18 12.72
N GLY A 169 -5.00 4.96 12.19
CA GLY A 169 -5.21 4.88 10.75
C GLY A 169 -5.01 6.22 10.02
N GLN A 170 -5.31 7.35 10.69
CA GLN A 170 -5.02 8.68 10.15
C GLN A 170 -3.52 8.96 10.08
N ILE A 171 -2.74 8.48 11.06
CA ILE A 171 -1.28 8.54 11.03
C ILE A 171 -0.75 7.75 9.84
N VAL A 172 -1.23 6.52 9.61
CA VAL A 172 -0.76 5.72 8.47
C VAL A 172 -1.00 6.45 7.15
N LYS A 173 -2.16 7.08 6.97
CA LYS A 173 -2.46 7.90 5.79
C LYS A 173 -1.48 9.06 5.59
N LYS A 174 -1.05 9.72 6.68
CA LYS A 174 -0.06 10.80 6.59
C LYS A 174 1.34 10.25 6.34
N ALA A 175 1.72 9.19 7.04
CA ALA A 175 3.02 8.52 6.91
C ALA A 175 3.24 7.97 5.50
N ASP A 176 2.21 7.39 4.89
CA ASP A 176 2.23 6.91 3.51
C ASP A 176 2.55 8.05 2.52
N ARG A 177 1.85 9.18 2.65
CA ARG A 177 2.13 10.37 1.82
C ARG A 177 3.52 10.95 2.06
N ILE A 178 4.02 10.95 3.30
CA ILE A 178 5.37 11.41 3.65
C ILE A 178 6.43 10.51 2.98
N ALA A 179 6.28 9.19 3.10
CA ALA A 179 7.21 8.23 2.49
C ALA A 179 7.19 8.34 0.97
N TYR A 180 5.99 8.29 0.38
CA TYR A 180 5.77 8.32 -1.07
C TYR A 180 6.45 9.52 -1.76
N ILE A 181 6.16 10.75 -1.31
CA ILE A 181 6.74 11.96 -1.93
C ILE A 181 8.27 11.93 -1.90
N ASN A 182 8.85 11.49 -0.78
CA ASN A 182 10.31 11.47 -0.65
C ASN A 182 10.96 10.39 -1.51
N HIS A 183 10.31 9.25 -1.71
CA HIS A 183 10.86 8.16 -2.52
C HIS A 183 10.76 8.49 -3.99
N ASP A 184 9.64 9.06 -4.41
CA ASP A 184 9.47 9.51 -5.79
C ASP A 184 10.51 10.55 -6.17
N ILE A 185 10.84 11.48 -5.26
CA ILE A 185 11.90 12.46 -5.50
C ILE A 185 13.25 11.75 -5.64
N ASP A 186 13.59 10.86 -4.72
CA ASP A 186 14.85 10.11 -4.79
C ASP A 186 14.97 9.30 -6.08
N ASP A 187 13.89 8.61 -6.48
CA ASP A 187 13.86 7.77 -7.67
C ASP A 187 13.92 8.61 -8.95
N ALA A 188 13.22 9.74 -9.02
CA ALA A 188 13.28 10.67 -10.15
C ALA A 188 14.67 11.30 -10.31
N LEU A 189 15.32 11.67 -9.20
CA LEU A 189 16.70 12.19 -9.21
C LEU A 189 17.70 11.12 -9.66
N ARG A 190 17.58 9.89 -9.16
CA ARG A 190 18.45 8.76 -9.55
C ARG A 190 18.28 8.37 -11.00
N ALA A 191 17.05 8.40 -11.50
CA ALA A 191 16.73 8.11 -12.90
C ALA A 191 17.14 9.25 -13.85
N GLY A 192 17.60 10.40 -13.32
CA GLY A 192 17.94 11.57 -14.13
C GLY A 192 16.72 12.23 -14.78
N ILE A 193 15.51 11.91 -14.33
CA ILE A 193 14.26 12.54 -14.79
C ILE A 193 14.19 13.98 -14.27
N LEU A 194 14.69 14.19 -13.04
CA LEU A 194 14.82 15.50 -12.41
C LEU A 194 16.25 15.69 -11.90
N SER A 195 16.63 16.94 -11.76
CA SER A 195 17.77 17.41 -11.00
C SER A 195 17.30 18.07 -9.71
N GLN A 196 18.20 18.22 -8.72
CA GLN A 196 17.87 18.88 -7.46
C GLN A 196 17.38 20.32 -7.67
N SER A 197 17.87 21.01 -8.70
CA SER A 197 17.47 22.37 -9.06
C SER A 197 16.08 22.47 -9.70
N ASP A 198 15.50 21.37 -10.16
CA ASP A 198 14.15 21.38 -10.73
C ASP A 198 13.06 21.38 -9.65
N LEU A 199 13.41 20.97 -8.43
CA LEU A 199 12.47 20.92 -7.31
C LEU A 199 12.06 22.35 -6.87
N PRO A 200 10.77 22.61 -6.60
CA PRO A 200 10.29 23.95 -6.23
C PRO A 200 10.97 24.49 -4.97
N GLU A 201 11.71 25.60 -5.12
CA GLU A 201 12.51 26.19 -4.03
C GLU A 201 11.65 26.58 -2.83
N GLU A 202 10.42 27.06 -3.07
CA GLU A 202 9.47 27.40 -2.01
C GLU A 202 9.06 26.18 -1.17
N CYS A 203 8.96 24.99 -1.78
CA CYS A 203 8.66 23.76 -1.06
C CYS A 203 9.88 23.31 -0.25
N LEU A 204 11.08 23.43 -0.82
CA LEU A 204 12.33 23.05 -0.15
C LEU A 204 12.68 23.99 1.02
N ALA A 205 12.30 25.27 0.93
CA ALA A 205 12.45 26.23 2.02
C ALA A 205 11.63 25.84 3.27
N VAL A 206 10.44 25.26 3.06
CA VAL A 206 9.58 24.78 4.15
C VAL A 206 9.97 23.39 4.61
N LEU A 207 10.11 22.43 3.69
CA LEU A 207 10.25 21.02 4.03
C LEU A 207 11.71 20.63 4.28
N GLY A 208 12.65 21.20 3.53
CA GLY A 208 14.07 20.88 3.59
C GLY A 208 14.63 20.40 2.25
N GLN A 209 15.96 20.56 2.11
CA GLN A 209 16.68 20.28 0.87
C GLN A 209 17.00 18.80 0.69
N ARG A 210 17.32 18.12 1.79
CA ARG A 210 17.71 16.70 1.80
C ARG A 210 16.53 15.81 2.17
N HIS A 211 16.55 14.57 1.68
CA HIS A 211 15.58 13.52 2.01
C HIS A 211 15.27 13.42 3.51
N SER A 212 16.31 13.29 4.35
CA SER A 212 16.15 13.17 5.81
C SER A 212 15.58 14.43 6.46
N GLN A 213 15.90 15.61 5.92
CA GLN A 213 15.36 16.88 6.43
C GLN A 213 13.86 16.98 6.15
N ARG A 214 13.43 16.66 4.93
CA ARG A 214 12.00 16.65 4.55
C ARG A 214 11.16 15.74 5.43
N ILE A 215 11.60 14.49 5.61
CA ILE A 215 10.92 13.54 6.49
C ILE A 215 10.86 14.09 7.92
N ASN A 216 12.00 14.55 8.46
CA ASN A 216 12.06 15.06 9.82
C ASN A 216 11.13 16.27 10.04
N THR A 217 11.14 17.25 9.13
CA THR A 217 10.25 18.42 9.20
C THR A 217 8.78 18.01 9.20
N MET A 218 8.36 17.17 8.26
CA MET A 218 6.96 16.72 8.17
C MET A 218 6.53 15.91 9.40
N VAL A 219 7.40 15.04 9.93
CA VAL A 219 7.11 14.25 11.12
C VAL A 219 7.00 15.13 12.36
N LEU A 220 7.95 16.04 12.58
CA LEU A 220 7.91 16.95 13.74
C LEU A 220 6.69 17.87 13.69
N ASP A 221 6.36 18.42 12.52
CA ASP A 221 5.19 19.26 12.34
C ASP A 221 3.88 18.51 12.60
N LEU A 222 3.76 17.27 12.09
CA LEU A 222 2.61 16.40 12.36
C LEU A 222 2.44 16.16 13.87
N LEU A 223 3.54 15.84 14.55
CA LEU A 223 3.55 15.59 16.00
C LEU A 223 3.11 16.84 16.78
N GLN A 224 3.72 17.99 16.50
CA GLN A 224 3.39 19.25 17.16
C GLN A 224 1.95 19.67 16.90
N SER A 225 1.47 19.50 15.67
CA SER A 225 0.12 19.89 15.26
C SER A 225 -0.96 18.96 15.84
N SER A 226 -0.62 17.71 16.15
CA SER A 226 -1.57 16.69 16.62
C SER A 226 -1.55 16.45 18.14
N GLN A 227 -0.53 16.94 18.85
CA GLN A 227 -0.36 16.68 20.29
C GLN A 227 -1.61 17.09 21.10
N GLY A 228 -2.15 16.14 21.86
CA GLY A 228 -3.30 16.38 22.75
C GLY A 228 -4.63 16.64 22.04
N LYS A 229 -4.75 16.33 20.74
CA LYS A 229 -5.97 16.54 19.95
C LYS A 229 -6.62 15.22 19.56
N ALA A 230 -7.93 15.27 19.31
CA ALA A 230 -8.72 14.17 18.77
C ALA A 230 -8.62 14.05 17.22
N GLU A 231 -7.54 14.58 16.63
CA GLU A 231 -7.31 14.56 15.20
C GLU A 231 -5.81 14.60 14.86
N ILE A 232 -5.45 14.00 13.74
CA ILE A 232 -4.11 14.07 13.18
C ILE A 232 -4.07 15.15 12.11
N SER A 233 -3.24 16.16 12.30
CA SER A 233 -3.11 17.31 11.41
C SER A 233 -1.65 17.73 11.24
N MET A 234 -1.43 18.62 10.28
CA MET A 234 -0.16 19.29 10.01
C MET A 234 -0.44 20.78 9.97
N SER A 235 0.58 21.61 10.17
CA SER A 235 0.42 23.05 10.01
C SER A 235 0.12 23.38 8.54
N GLN A 236 -0.60 24.50 8.33
CA GLN A 236 -0.94 24.95 6.99
C GLN A 236 0.29 25.11 6.07
N PRO A 237 1.41 25.72 6.49
CA PRO A 237 2.58 25.86 5.62
C PRO A 237 3.16 24.51 5.16
N VAL A 238 3.27 23.54 6.06
CA VAL A 238 3.84 22.22 5.74
C VAL A 238 2.88 21.42 4.86
N GLN A 239 1.57 21.48 5.13
CA GLN A 239 0.56 20.81 4.32
C GLN A 239 0.51 21.37 2.89
N GLU A 240 0.56 22.70 2.72
CA GLU A 240 0.58 23.34 1.42
C GLU A 240 1.85 23.01 0.62
N ALA A 241 3.02 23.07 1.27
CA ALA A 241 4.29 22.71 0.64
C ALA A 241 4.31 21.23 0.20
N MET A 242 3.76 20.34 1.04
CA MET A 242 3.65 18.91 0.72
C MET A 242 2.75 18.66 -0.50
N GLU A 243 1.58 19.28 -0.57
CA GLU A 243 0.64 19.09 -1.70
C GLU A 243 1.16 19.72 -2.99
N ARG A 244 1.82 20.88 -2.91
CA ARG A 244 2.50 21.50 -4.05
C ARG A 244 3.62 20.60 -4.59
N LEU A 245 4.47 20.08 -3.71
CA LEU A 245 5.56 19.19 -4.11
C LEU A 245 5.03 17.90 -4.75
N ARG A 246 3.94 17.35 -4.20
CA ARG A 246 3.25 16.20 -4.80
C ARG A 246 2.70 16.51 -6.19
N THR A 247 2.05 17.66 -6.36
CA THR A 247 1.50 18.09 -7.66
C THR A 247 2.61 18.27 -8.68
N PHE A 248 3.71 18.92 -8.30
CA PHE A 248 4.89 19.07 -9.13
C PHE A 248 5.45 17.71 -9.58
N MET A 249 5.61 16.78 -8.64
CA MET A 249 6.11 15.44 -8.94
C MET A 249 5.18 14.73 -9.92
N PHE A 250 3.87 14.80 -9.71
CA PHE A 250 2.89 14.24 -10.64
C PHE A 250 3.04 14.81 -12.06
N GLU A 251 3.13 16.13 -12.20
CA GLU A 251 3.24 16.78 -13.50
C GLU A 251 4.56 16.49 -14.23
N HIS A 252 5.68 16.39 -13.52
CA HIS A 252 7.00 16.33 -14.16
C HIS A 252 7.56 14.90 -14.25
N VAL A 253 7.15 14.00 -13.36
CA VAL A 253 7.64 12.61 -13.36
C VAL A 253 6.66 11.67 -14.05
N TYR A 254 5.35 11.91 -13.89
CA TYR A 254 4.31 11.00 -14.36
C TYR A 254 3.78 11.37 -15.75
N ILE A 255 3.91 12.63 -16.18
CA ILE A 255 3.43 13.11 -17.48
C ILE A 255 4.61 13.30 -18.44
N GLY A 256 4.67 12.48 -19.48
CA GLY A 256 5.51 12.75 -20.68
C GLY A 256 6.99 12.35 -20.60
N SER A 257 7.43 11.67 -19.53
CA SER A 257 8.80 11.17 -19.37
C SER A 257 9.06 9.87 -20.17
N GLU A 258 10.33 9.51 -20.39
CA GLU A 258 10.72 8.25 -21.04
C GLU A 258 10.21 7.01 -20.28
N ALA A 259 9.97 7.15 -18.97
CA ALA A 259 9.28 6.19 -18.10
C ALA A 259 7.92 5.72 -18.67
N LYS A 260 7.24 6.60 -19.42
CA LYS A 260 5.92 6.34 -20.01
C LYS A 260 5.96 5.21 -21.05
N LYS A 261 7.08 5.01 -21.75
CA LYS A 261 7.21 3.94 -22.75
C LYS A 261 7.17 2.55 -22.10
N GLU A 262 7.87 2.37 -20.98
CA GLU A 262 7.84 1.11 -20.23
C GLU A 262 6.51 0.95 -19.49
N GLU A 263 5.92 2.04 -19.01
CA GLU A 263 4.58 2.04 -18.42
C GLU A 263 3.52 1.53 -19.41
N ASP A 264 3.57 1.95 -20.67
CA ASP A 264 2.63 1.49 -21.70
C ASP A 264 2.78 -0.01 -22.01
N LYS A 265 4.00 -0.56 -21.95
CA LYS A 265 4.22 -2.02 -22.03
C LYS A 265 3.62 -2.73 -20.82
N ALA A 266 3.83 -2.21 -19.62
CA ALA A 266 3.26 -2.76 -18.39
C ALA A 266 1.72 -2.76 -18.43
N ARG A 267 1.12 -1.66 -18.89
CA ARG A 267 -0.33 -1.56 -19.11
C ARG A 267 -0.82 -2.61 -20.10
N HIS A 268 -0.11 -2.76 -21.22
CA HIS A 268 -0.44 -3.76 -22.24
C HIS A 268 -0.38 -5.20 -21.70
N VAL A 269 0.62 -5.52 -20.87
CA VAL A 269 0.73 -6.84 -20.23
C VAL A 269 -0.52 -7.13 -19.38
N VAL A 270 -0.89 -6.22 -18.48
CA VAL A 270 -2.05 -6.40 -17.58
C VAL A 270 -3.35 -6.52 -18.37
N GLU A 271 -3.54 -5.67 -19.39
CA GLU A 271 -4.73 -5.68 -20.23
C GLU A 271 -4.90 -6.99 -21.00
N LYS A 272 -3.82 -7.49 -21.62
CA LYS A 272 -3.86 -8.75 -22.37
C LYS A 272 -4.11 -9.95 -21.46
N LEU A 273 -3.50 -9.97 -20.27
CA LEU A 273 -3.78 -11.01 -19.28
C LEU A 273 -5.26 -11.00 -18.86
N TYR A 274 -5.84 -9.82 -18.60
CA TYR A 274 -7.26 -9.69 -18.24
C TYR A 274 -8.16 -10.31 -19.30
N TYR A 275 -8.08 -9.83 -20.54
CA TYR A 275 -8.95 -10.33 -21.61
C TYR A 275 -8.73 -11.81 -21.92
N PHE A 276 -7.49 -12.29 -21.84
CA PHE A 276 -7.19 -13.70 -22.08
C PHE A 276 -7.82 -14.61 -21.02
N TYR A 277 -7.66 -14.33 -19.73
CA TYR A 277 -8.24 -15.18 -18.69
C TYR A 277 -9.75 -15.07 -18.61
N CYS A 278 -10.35 -13.90 -18.90
CA CYS A 278 -11.80 -13.78 -19.02
C CYS A 278 -12.35 -14.66 -20.16
N LYS A 279 -11.66 -14.71 -21.32
CA LYS A 279 -12.05 -15.53 -22.46
C LYS A 279 -11.72 -17.03 -22.28
N ASN A 280 -10.67 -17.34 -21.52
CA ASN A 280 -10.17 -18.71 -21.33
C ASN A 280 -10.01 -19.06 -19.83
N PRO A 281 -11.12 -19.18 -19.07
CA PRO A 281 -11.07 -19.43 -17.63
C PRO A 281 -10.32 -20.72 -17.24
N SER A 282 -10.24 -21.71 -18.14
CA SER A 282 -9.52 -22.97 -17.91
C SER A 282 -8.01 -22.80 -17.70
N TYR A 283 -7.44 -21.66 -18.07
CA TYR A 283 -6.03 -21.32 -17.83
C TYR A 283 -5.79 -20.72 -16.43
N LEU A 284 -6.84 -20.37 -15.69
CA LEU A 284 -6.71 -19.93 -14.32
C LEU A 284 -6.33 -21.12 -13.41
N PRO A 285 -5.53 -20.90 -12.36
CA PRO A 285 -5.22 -21.95 -11.40
C PRO A 285 -6.50 -22.54 -10.76
N ALA A 286 -6.52 -23.86 -10.54
CA ALA A 286 -7.70 -24.53 -9.97
C ALA A 286 -8.18 -23.95 -8.62
N TYR A 287 -7.28 -23.35 -7.83
CA TYR A 287 -7.65 -22.73 -6.55
C TYR A 287 -8.47 -21.44 -6.72
N THR A 288 -8.33 -20.70 -7.83
CA THR A 288 -9.12 -19.48 -8.09
C THR A 288 -10.50 -19.82 -8.63
N MET A 289 -10.61 -20.94 -9.36
CA MET A 289 -11.87 -21.39 -9.97
C MET A 289 -12.99 -21.64 -8.97
N LYS A 290 -12.65 -21.97 -7.72
CA LYS A 290 -13.62 -22.19 -6.62
C LYS A 290 -14.50 -20.97 -6.33
N ASN A 291 -14.04 -19.77 -6.67
CA ASN A 291 -14.75 -18.53 -6.37
C ASN A 291 -15.57 -18.01 -7.56
N VAL A 292 -15.49 -18.66 -8.74
CA VAL A 292 -16.13 -18.16 -9.98
C VAL A 292 -17.65 -18.17 -9.88
N GLU A 293 -18.24 -19.21 -9.29
CA GLU A 293 -19.70 -19.30 -9.13
C GLU A 293 -20.26 -18.19 -8.23
N GLN A 294 -19.51 -17.79 -7.20
CA GLN A 294 -19.94 -16.78 -6.23
C GLN A 294 -19.63 -15.35 -6.70
N GLU A 295 -18.43 -15.12 -7.23
CA GLU A 295 -17.90 -13.76 -7.47
C GLU A 295 -17.97 -13.34 -8.94
N GLY A 296 -18.20 -14.30 -9.85
CA GLY A 296 -18.12 -14.09 -11.28
C GLY A 296 -16.68 -14.15 -11.81
N ILE A 297 -16.55 -14.54 -13.09
CA ILE A 297 -15.25 -14.78 -13.71
C ILE A 297 -14.36 -13.53 -13.73
N GLU A 298 -14.91 -12.37 -14.08
CA GLU A 298 -14.13 -11.13 -14.22
C GLU A 298 -13.48 -10.71 -12.90
N ARG A 299 -14.21 -10.82 -11.78
CA ARG A 299 -13.66 -10.54 -10.45
C ARG A 299 -12.55 -11.52 -10.09
N VAL A 300 -12.73 -12.82 -10.36
CA VAL A 300 -11.70 -13.83 -10.09
C VAL A 300 -10.43 -13.58 -10.92
N VAL A 301 -10.58 -13.14 -12.16
CA VAL A 301 -9.46 -12.73 -13.02
C VAL A 301 -8.74 -11.52 -12.44
N VAL A 302 -9.49 -10.50 -12.02
CA VAL A 302 -8.93 -9.31 -11.35
C VAL A 302 -8.16 -9.69 -10.09
N ASP A 303 -8.72 -10.54 -9.23
CA ASP A 303 -8.08 -11.02 -8.01
C ASP A 303 -6.78 -11.77 -8.31
N TYR A 304 -6.80 -12.62 -9.35
CA TYR A 304 -5.63 -13.38 -9.78
C TYR A 304 -4.52 -12.47 -10.30
N ILE A 305 -4.85 -11.53 -11.21
CA ILE A 305 -3.89 -10.59 -11.80
C ILE A 305 -3.32 -9.64 -10.74
N ALA A 306 -4.17 -9.03 -9.91
CA ALA A 306 -3.72 -8.17 -8.82
C ALA A 306 -2.82 -8.92 -7.83
N GLY A 307 -3.06 -10.22 -7.63
CA GLY A 307 -2.25 -11.10 -6.80
C GLY A 307 -0.90 -11.52 -7.40
N MET A 308 -0.60 -11.21 -8.66
CA MET A 308 0.69 -11.54 -9.29
C MET A 308 1.82 -10.62 -8.80
N THR A 309 3.06 -11.08 -8.95
CA THR A 309 4.25 -10.22 -8.89
C THR A 309 4.61 -9.74 -10.30
N ASP A 310 5.42 -8.69 -10.43
CA ASP A 310 5.73 -8.12 -11.75
C ASP A 310 6.40 -9.16 -12.67
N ARG A 311 7.41 -9.86 -12.15
CA ARG A 311 8.11 -10.92 -12.89
C ARG A 311 7.19 -12.07 -13.29
N TYR A 312 6.24 -12.43 -12.43
CA TYR A 312 5.29 -13.50 -12.73
C TYR A 312 4.29 -13.05 -13.80
N ALA A 313 3.77 -11.82 -13.74
CA ALA A 313 2.90 -11.26 -14.77
C ALA A 313 3.59 -11.23 -16.14
N VAL A 314 4.84 -10.78 -16.20
CA VAL A 314 5.65 -10.82 -17.44
C VAL A 314 5.85 -12.25 -17.93
N ALA A 315 6.15 -13.20 -17.04
CA ALA A 315 6.34 -14.60 -17.42
C ALA A 315 5.06 -15.24 -17.99
N GLN A 316 3.89 -14.97 -17.37
CA GLN A 316 2.60 -15.41 -17.89
C GLN A 316 2.33 -14.80 -19.27
N TYR A 317 2.55 -13.50 -19.43
CA TYR A 317 2.39 -12.85 -20.73
C TYR A 317 3.28 -13.46 -21.81
N LYS A 318 4.58 -13.67 -21.52
CA LYS A 318 5.51 -14.31 -22.46
C LYS A 318 5.03 -15.70 -22.86
N SER A 319 4.61 -16.51 -21.89
CA SER A 319 4.14 -17.88 -22.14
C SER A 319 2.86 -17.93 -22.98
N LEU A 320 1.99 -16.93 -22.88
CA LEU A 320 0.67 -16.93 -23.52
C LEU A 320 0.66 -16.27 -24.90
N PHE A 321 1.49 -15.23 -25.10
CA PHE A 321 1.41 -14.40 -26.29
C PHE A 321 2.69 -14.38 -27.14
N ILE A 322 3.83 -14.85 -26.61
CA ILE A 322 5.09 -14.90 -27.35
C ILE A 322 5.39 -16.35 -27.75
N PRO A 323 5.46 -16.65 -29.07
CA PRO A 323 5.85 -17.97 -29.54
C PRO A 323 7.23 -18.36 -29.01
N SER A 324 7.37 -19.61 -28.56
CA SER A 324 8.67 -20.21 -28.25
C SER A 324 9.09 -21.14 -29.38
N GLY A 325 10.37 -21.09 -29.76
CA GLY A 325 10.94 -22.06 -30.68
C GLY A 325 10.91 -23.46 -30.06
N PHE A 326 10.38 -24.43 -30.79
CA PHE A 326 10.42 -25.83 -30.40
C PHE A 326 11.75 -26.44 -30.87
N PRO A 327 12.47 -27.20 -30.02
CA PRO A 327 13.68 -27.87 -30.46
C PRO A 327 13.31 -28.86 -31.58
N LEU A 328 14.01 -28.75 -32.71
CA LEU A 328 14.09 -29.84 -33.68
C LEU A 328 14.98 -30.91 -33.04
N GLY A 329 14.42 -32.11 -32.88
CA GLY A 329 15.08 -33.25 -32.22
C GLY A 329 16.30 -33.77 -32.95
#